data_AF-A0A9X9LGU6-F1
#
_entry.id   AF-A0A9X9LGU6-F1
#
_cell.length_a   1.000
_cell.length_b   1.000
_cell.length_c   1.000
_cell.angle_alpha   90.00
_cell.angle_beta   90.00
_cell.angle_gamma   90.00
#
_symmetry.space_group_name_H-M   'P 1'
#
loop_
_entity.id
_entity.type
_entity.pdbx_description
1 polymer ?
#
loop_
_entity_poly.entity_id
_entity_poly.type
_entity_poly.pdbx_seq_one_letter_code
_entity_poly.pdbx_strand_id
1 'polypeptide(L)'
;MESFSPDLFVLCAEQALKMGHPEMSNDCLQMYFKVKGPVTQFLGRAHLCRAQLCAPKSTENLEEFENCVTQYMKAINFAKGEPRYYFLVYNASVLYWQMVRPFLKPGYHHHLISSLSHIVSVLNQTEEEDKEWRAELMLELLDCYLQAGKKEEATKFCVTAAPFIKANVPHKYRHIYSVMVRHGLVDELQLEEEKKTSTSLAVTYHINMLKTYVV
;
A
#
# COMPACT_ATOMS: atom_id res chain seq x y z
N MET A 1 41.59 -16.55 -0.78
CA MET A 1 40.78 -15.71 -1.69
C MET A 1 39.67 -15.14 -0.83
N GLU A 2 39.72 -13.84 -0.53
CA GLU A 2 38.66 -13.20 0.26
C GLU A 2 37.37 -13.27 -0.56
N SER A 3 36.38 -14.02 -0.07
CA SER A 3 35.06 -14.03 -0.67
C SER A 3 34.31 -12.80 -0.17
N PHE A 4 34.11 -11.81 -1.03
CA PHE A 4 33.25 -10.68 -0.71
C PHE A 4 31.81 -11.15 -0.44
N SER A 5 31.15 -10.54 0.55
CA SER A 5 29.74 -10.85 0.83
C SER A 5 28.88 -10.46 -0.39
N PRO A 6 27.97 -11.32 -0.85
CA PRO A 6 27.01 -10.97 -1.89
C PRO A 6 26.19 -9.72 -1.56
N ASP A 7 26.00 -9.43 -0.28
CA ASP A 7 25.29 -8.26 0.21
C ASP A 7 25.88 -6.93 -0.31
N LEU A 8 27.19 -6.90 -0.60
CA LEU A 8 27.85 -5.72 -1.17
C LEU A 8 27.25 -5.36 -2.53
N PHE A 9 26.82 -6.33 -3.34
CA PHE A 9 26.14 -6.05 -4.59
C PHE A 9 24.83 -5.30 -4.38
N VAL A 10 24.06 -5.62 -3.33
CA VAL A 10 22.80 -4.92 -3.04
C VAL A 10 23.07 -3.49 -2.58
N LEU A 11 24.08 -3.29 -1.72
CA LEU A 11 24.50 -1.95 -1.30
C LEU A 11 24.95 -1.08 -2.49
N CYS A 12 25.78 -1.64 -3.36
CA CYS A 12 26.21 -0.98 -4.60
C CYS A 12 25.02 -0.68 -5.50
N ALA A 13 24.06 -1.61 -5.64
CA ALA A 13 22.89 -1.41 -6.48
C ALA A 13 22.01 -0.25 -5.98
N GLU A 14 21.73 -0.20 -4.69
CA GLU A 14 20.95 0.88 -4.09
C GLU A 14 21.65 2.23 -4.22
N GLN A 15 22.97 2.27 -4.00
CA GLN A 15 23.73 3.51 -4.13
C GLN A 15 23.81 3.98 -5.58
N ALA A 16 24.06 3.07 -6.53
CA ALA A 16 24.06 3.38 -7.96
C ALA A 16 22.70 3.93 -8.41
N LEU A 17 21.60 3.33 -7.94
CA LEU A 17 20.25 3.82 -8.23
C LEU A 17 20.03 5.24 -7.70
N LYS A 18 20.42 5.51 -6.44
CA LYS A 18 20.34 6.86 -5.83
C LYS A 18 21.16 7.91 -6.59
N MET A 19 22.28 7.51 -7.18
CA MET A 19 23.16 8.38 -7.95
C MET A 19 22.74 8.54 -9.41
N GLY A 20 21.63 7.91 -9.85
CA GLY A 20 21.16 7.99 -11.23
C GLY A 20 21.92 7.09 -12.21
N HIS A 21 22.50 5.99 -11.72
CA HIS A 21 23.22 4.98 -12.52
C HIS A 21 22.44 3.65 -12.57
N PRO A 22 21.32 3.57 -13.32
CA PRO A 22 20.44 2.40 -13.33
C PRO A 22 21.09 1.15 -13.94
N GLU A 23 21.98 1.30 -14.92
CA GLU A 23 22.70 0.18 -15.55
C GLU A 23 23.62 -0.53 -14.55
N MET A 24 24.45 0.23 -13.83
CA MET A 24 25.31 -0.30 -12.77
C MET A 24 24.48 -0.96 -11.65
N SER A 25 23.35 -0.35 -11.29
CA SER A 25 22.44 -0.93 -10.30
C SER A 25 21.89 -2.29 -10.77
N ASN A 26 21.46 -2.37 -12.03
CA ASN A 26 20.99 -3.61 -12.64
C ASN A 26 22.07 -4.70 -12.66
N ASP A 27 23.30 -4.37 -13.05
CA ASP A 27 24.43 -5.31 -13.10
C ASP A 27 24.76 -5.86 -11.71
N CYS A 28 24.81 -5.01 -10.70
CA CYS A 28 24.99 -5.43 -9.31
C CYS A 28 23.87 -6.38 -8.86
N LEU A 29 22.61 -6.06 -9.14
CA LEU A 29 21.51 -6.96 -8.79
C LEU A 29 21.59 -8.30 -9.53
N GLN A 30 22.01 -8.31 -10.80
CA GLN A 30 22.22 -9.56 -11.53
C GLN A 30 23.30 -10.43 -10.88
N MET A 31 24.39 -9.82 -10.40
CA MET A 31 25.42 -10.55 -9.66
C MET A 31 24.88 -11.09 -8.34
N TYR A 32 24.11 -10.30 -7.58
CA TYR A 32 23.48 -10.76 -6.33
C TYR A 32 22.61 -12.00 -6.55
N PHE A 33 21.70 -11.97 -7.54
CA PHE A 33 20.79 -13.10 -7.80
C PHE A 33 21.46 -14.32 -8.43
N LYS A 34 22.66 -14.18 -9.03
CA LYS A 34 23.44 -15.32 -9.53
C LYS A 34 24.15 -16.09 -8.42
N VAL A 35 24.49 -15.42 -7.31
CA VAL A 35 25.20 -16.06 -6.20
C VAL A 35 24.20 -16.73 -5.25
N LYS A 36 24.45 -17.99 -4.92
CA LYS A 36 23.71 -18.69 -3.86
C LYS A 36 24.28 -18.28 -2.50
N GLY A 37 23.64 -17.31 -1.85
CA GLY A 37 23.99 -16.83 -0.52
C GLY A 37 22.97 -17.20 0.55
N PRO A 38 23.27 -16.93 1.83
CA PRO A 38 22.28 -17.01 2.89
C PRO A 38 21.14 -16.02 2.62
N VAL A 39 19.91 -16.43 2.94
CA VAL A 39 18.74 -15.57 2.79
C VAL A 39 18.68 -14.62 4.00
N THR A 40 18.93 -13.35 3.74
CA THR A 40 18.94 -12.26 4.74
C THR A 40 18.02 -11.12 4.29
N GLN A 41 17.95 -10.03 5.08
CA GLN A 41 17.26 -8.79 4.68
C GLN A 41 17.64 -8.29 3.27
N PHE A 42 18.83 -8.63 2.78
CA PHE A 42 19.32 -8.22 1.47
C PHE A 42 18.52 -8.83 0.31
N LEU A 43 17.81 -9.94 0.52
CA LEU A 43 16.91 -10.49 -0.50
C LEU A 43 15.73 -9.54 -0.73
N GLY A 44 15.08 -9.10 0.34
CA GLY A 44 13.99 -8.12 0.26
C GLY A 44 14.46 -6.79 -0.32
N ARG A 45 15.62 -6.29 0.14
CA ARG A 45 16.22 -5.05 -0.39
C ARG A 45 16.56 -5.15 -1.88
N ALA A 46 17.11 -6.27 -2.33
CA ALA A 46 17.39 -6.51 -3.76
C ALA A 46 16.11 -6.46 -4.60
N HIS A 47 15.01 -7.05 -4.11
CA HIS A 47 13.71 -6.96 -4.77
C HIS A 47 13.16 -5.52 -4.77
N LEU A 48 13.30 -4.75 -3.69
CA LEU A 48 12.90 -3.33 -3.66
C LEU A 48 13.73 -2.47 -4.61
N CYS A 49 15.03 -2.70 -4.70
CA CYS A 49 15.89 -2.02 -5.67
C CYS A 49 15.51 -2.40 -7.11
N ARG A 50 15.21 -3.67 -7.36
CA ARG A 50 14.73 -4.16 -8.66
C ARG A 50 13.39 -3.52 -9.05
N ALA A 51 12.45 -3.41 -8.11
CA ALA A 51 11.14 -2.79 -8.32
C ALA A 51 11.28 -1.35 -8.81
N GLN A 52 12.16 -0.57 -8.18
CA GLN A 52 12.42 0.82 -8.57
C GLN A 52 13.06 0.94 -9.97
N LEU A 53 13.94 0.01 -10.35
CA LEU A 53 14.54 -0.01 -11.70
C LEU A 53 13.52 -0.33 -12.80
N CYS A 54 12.53 -1.17 -12.50
CA CYS A 54 11.47 -1.54 -13.43
C CYS A 54 10.19 -0.73 -13.20
N ALA A 55 10.27 0.43 -12.53
CA ALA A 55 9.13 1.30 -12.35
C ALA A 55 8.57 1.70 -13.73
N PRO A 56 7.25 1.61 -13.94
CA PRO A 56 6.63 1.87 -15.23
C PRO A 56 6.87 3.31 -15.67
N LYS A 57 7.28 3.50 -16.93
CA LYS A 57 7.53 4.84 -17.50
C LYS A 57 6.26 5.59 -17.87
N SER A 58 5.15 4.86 -18.00
CA SER A 58 3.83 5.37 -18.35
C SER A 58 2.76 4.50 -17.71
N THR A 59 1.62 5.10 -17.38
CA THR A 59 0.44 4.38 -16.88
C THR A 59 -0.17 3.43 -17.91
N GLU A 60 0.18 3.60 -19.19
CA GLU A 60 -0.30 2.72 -20.27
C GLU A 60 0.49 1.42 -20.36
N ASN A 61 1.67 1.35 -19.73
CA ASN A 61 2.49 0.15 -19.73
C ASN A 61 2.14 -0.75 -18.53
N LEU A 62 1.02 -1.45 -18.65
CA LEU A 62 0.54 -2.37 -17.60
C LEU A 62 1.49 -3.55 -17.37
N GLU A 63 2.25 -3.98 -18.38
CA GLU A 63 3.24 -5.05 -18.23
C GLU A 63 4.40 -4.60 -17.32
N GLU A 64 4.95 -3.40 -17.53
CA GLU A 64 5.96 -2.83 -16.61
C GLU A 64 5.39 -2.66 -15.19
N PHE A 65 4.14 -2.22 -15.06
CA PHE A 65 3.47 -2.12 -13.77
C PHE A 65 3.38 -3.48 -13.06
N GLU A 66 2.88 -4.52 -13.71
CA GLU A 66 2.74 -5.86 -13.14
C GLU A 66 4.10 -6.47 -12.77
N ASN A 67 5.11 -6.25 -13.61
CA ASN A 67 6.48 -6.65 -13.32
C ASN A 67 7.03 -5.94 -12.08
N CYS A 68 6.79 -4.64 -11.95
CA CYS A 68 7.17 -3.85 -10.77
C CYS A 68 6.46 -4.32 -9.50
N VAL A 69 5.13 -4.48 -9.57
CA VAL A 69 4.31 -5.01 -8.47
C VAL A 69 4.81 -6.37 -8.01
N THR A 70 5.16 -7.26 -8.94
CA THR A 70 5.71 -8.59 -8.63
C THR A 70 6.96 -8.49 -7.76
N GLN A 71 7.85 -7.53 -8.01
CA GLN A 71 9.05 -7.34 -7.20
C GLN A 71 8.72 -6.83 -5.79
N TYR A 72 7.77 -5.90 -5.65
CA TYR A 72 7.27 -5.50 -4.33
C TYR A 72 6.67 -6.68 -3.56
N MET A 73 5.84 -7.49 -4.21
CA MET A 73 5.22 -8.66 -3.58
C MET A 73 6.26 -9.70 -3.14
N LYS A 74 7.35 -9.88 -3.89
CA LYS A 74 8.46 -10.75 -3.46
C LYS A 74 9.11 -10.24 -2.18
N ALA A 75 9.40 -8.94 -2.08
CA ALA A 75 9.97 -8.35 -0.88
C ALA A 75 9.03 -8.48 0.34
N ILE A 76 7.74 -8.17 0.16
CA ILE A 76 6.73 -8.23 1.22
C ILE A 76 6.50 -9.66 1.70
N ASN A 77 6.33 -10.61 0.78
CA ASN A 77 6.09 -12.00 1.13
C ASN A 77 7.31 -12.67 1.77
N PHE A 78 8.51 -12.23 1.41
CA PHE A 78 9.73 -12.61 2.12
C PHE A 78 9.74 -12.06 3.55
N ALA A 79 9.48 -10.75 3.70
CA ALA A 79 9.61 -10.05 4.97
C ALA A 79 8.55 -10.44 6.01
N LYS A 80 7.31 -10.74 5.58
CA LYS A 80 6.20 -11.05 6.51
C LYS A 80 6.41 -12.29 7.36
N GLY A 81 7.29 -13.20 6.96
CA GLY A 81 7.54 -14.46 7.67
C GLY A 81 8.42 -14.33 8.91
N GLU A 82 9.04 -13.17 9.14
CA GLU A 82 10.08 -13.00 10.15
C GLU A 82 10.01 -11.58 10.75
N PRO A 83 9.66 -11.42 12.05
CA PRO A 83 9.46 -10.11 12.68
C PRO A 83 10.62 -9.12 12.53
N ARG A 84 11.88 -9.58 12.59
CA ARG A 84 13.06 -8.71 12.37
C ARG A 84 13.11 -8.07 10.98
N TYR A 85 12.30 -8.53 10.03
CA TYR A 85 12.20 -7.99 8.68
C TYR A 85 10.94 -7.17 8.42
N TYR A 86 10.08 -6.92 9.42
CA TYR A 86 8.85 -6.13 9.23
C TYR A 86 9.11 -4.71 8.72
N PHE A 87 10.27 -4.12 9.03
CA PHE A 87 10.67 -2.83 8.44
C PHE A 87 10.74 -2.87 6.90
N LEU A 88 11.00 -4.04 6.28
CA LEU A 88 10.96 -4.20 4.83
C LEU A 88 9.54 -4.18 4.29
N VAL A 89 8.54 -4.64 5.05
CA VAL A 89 7.12 -4.52 4.66
C VAL A 89 6.74 -3.04 4.62
N TYR A 90 7.10 -2.28 5.67
CA TYR A 90 6.88 -0.83 5.70
C TYR A 90 7.58 -0.14 4.51
N ASN A 91 8.89 -0.36 4.34
CA ASN A 91 9.65 0.23 3.24
C ASN A 91 9.07 -0.13 1.87
N ALA A 92 8.64 -1.38 1.68
CA ALA A 92 8.00 -1.82 0.45
C ALA A 92 6.69 -1.06 0.20
N SER A 93 5.87 -0.85 1.23
CA SER A 93 4.60 -0.14 1.11
C SER A 93 4.78 1.32 0.70
N VAL A 94 5.80 2.00 1.26
CA VAL A 94 6.13 3.40 0.91
C VAL A 94 6.62 3.51 -0.54
N LEU A 95 7.54 2.63 -0.95
CA LEU A 95 8.04 2.62 -2.32
C LEU A 95 6.97 2.22 -3.34
N TYR A 96 6.14 1.23 -3.00
CA TYR A 96 4.97 0.85 -3.79
C TYR A 96 4.04 2.04 -3.96
N TRP A 97 3.72 2.75 -2.87
CA TRP A 97 2.85 3.91 -2.93
C TRP A 97 3.37 4.97 -3.91
N GLN A 98 4.65 5.32 -3.79
CA GLN A 98 5.30 6.28 -4.69
C GLN A 98 5.20 5.85 -6.15
N MET A 99 5.36 4.56 -6.43
CA MET A 99 5.27 4.00 -7.78
C MET A 99 3.84 4.04 -8.33
N VAL A 100 2.82 3.77 -7.51
CA VAL A 100 1.44 3.66 -8.01
C VAL A 100 0.69 4.98 -8.10
N ARG A 101 1.20 6.10 -7.53
CA ARG A 101 0.51 7.41 -7.57
C ARG A 101 0.04 7.83 -8.98
N PRO A 102 0.81 7.65 -10.06
CA PRO A 102 0.36 8.00 -11.41
C PRO A 102 -0.87 7.19 -11.88
N PHE A 103 -1.09 5.99 -11.32
CA PHE A 103 -2.20 5.11 -11.64
C PHE A 103 -3.47 5.43 -10.84
N LEU A 104 -3.43 6.36 -9.89
CA LEU A 104 -4.61 6.88 -9.16
C LEU A 104 -5.42 7.86 -10.01
N LYS A 105 -5.68 7.48 -11.26
CA LYS A 105 -6.48 8.23 -12.22
C LYS A 105 -7.77 7.47 -12.54
N PRO A 106 -8.86 8.16 -12.91
CA PRO A 106 -10.12 7.51 -13.23
C PRO A 106 -9.94 6.35 -14.24
N GLY A 107 -10.56 5.21 -13.95
CA GLY A 107 -10.43 3.99 -14.75
C GLY A 107 -9.29 3.04 -14.37
N TYR A 108 -8.27 3.46 -13.60
CA TYR A 108 -7.08 2.65 -13.32
C TYR A 108 -7.02 2.05 -11.91
N HIS A 109 -7.84 2.56 -10.98
CA HIS A 109 -7.88 2.10 -9.58
C HIS A 109 -8.03 0.58 -9.43
N HIS A 110 -8.76 -0.08 -10.33
CA HIS A 110 -8.97 -1.52 -10.29
C HIS A 110 -7.68 -2.35 -10.41
N HIS A 111 -6.64 -1.83 -11.08
CA HIS A 111 -5.35 -2.48 -11.20
C HIS A 111 -4.60 -2.56 -9.85
N LEU A 112 -4.87 -1.63 -8.93
CA LEU A 112 -4.17 -1.55 -7.65
C LEU A 112 -4.80 -2.42 -6.57
N ILE A 113 -6.08 -2.76 -6.71
CA ILE A 113 -6.86 -3.43 -5.65
C ILE A 113 -6.15 -4.68 -5.14
N SER A 114 -5.65 -5.53 -6.03
CA SER A 114 -5.00 -6.79 -5.65
C SER A 114 -3.74 -6.56 -4.81
N SER A 115 -2.81 -5.76 -5.32
CA SER A 115 -1.53 -5.48 -4.65
C SER A 115 -1.69 -4.64 -3.39
N LEU A 116 -2.54 -3.60 -3.42
CA LEU A 116 -2.77 -2.73 -2.26
C LEU A 116 -3.52 -3.47 -1.15
N SER A 117 -4.50 -4.31 -1.48
CA SER A 117 -5.18 -5.17 -0.49
C SER A 117 -4.20 -6.11 0.21
N HIS A 118 -3.28 -6.72 -0.56
CA HIS A 118 -2.24 -7.57 0.02
C HIS A 118 -1.29 -6.80 0.93
N ILE A 119 -0.82 -5.63 0.51
CA ILE A 119 0.04 -4.75 1.32
C ILE A 119 -0.64 -4.39 2.64
N VAL A 120 -1.88 -3.88 2.58
CA VAL A 120 -2.64 -3.50 3.78
C VAL A 120 -2.86 -4.72 4.69
N SER A 121 -3.18 -5.87 4.12
CA SER A 121 -3.36 -7.12 4.89
C SER A 121 -2.08 -7.53 5.63
N VAL A 122 -0.92 -7.46 4.98
CA VAL A 122 0.36 -7.78 5.63
C VAL A 122 0.72 -6.73 6.68
N LEU A 123 0.56 -5.44 6.39
CA LEU A 123 0.74 -4.37 7.37
C LEU A 123 -0.18 -4.52 8.59
N ASN A 124 -1.37 -5.09 8.39
CA ASN A 124 -2.29 -5.37 9.48
C ASN A 124 -1.80 -6.47 10.43
N GLN A 125 -0.95 -7.38 9.92
CA GLN A 125 -0.41 -8.52 10.66
C GLN A 125 0.96 -8.21 11.27
N THR A 126 1.67 -7.22 10.74
CA THR A 126 2.91 -6.74 11.32
C THR A 126 2.62 -5.72 12.43
N GLU A 127 3.37 -5.76 13.54
CA GLU A 127 3.33 -4.75 14.61
C GLU A 127 3.98 -3.43 14.13
N GLU A 128 3.40 -2.85 13.08
CA GLU A 128 3.90 -1.64 12.43
C GLU A 128 3.53 -0.40 13.25
N GLU A 129 4.49 0.50 13.44
CA GLU A 129 4.39 1.64 14.36
C GLU A 129 3.63 2.84 13.75
N ASP A 130 3.75 3.06 12.44
CA ASP A 130 3.16 4.16 11.70
C ASP A 130 1.70 3.88 11.30
N LYS A 131 0.86 3.90 12.32
CA LYS A 131 -0.59 3.70 12.17
C LYS A 131 -1.24 4.75 11.26
N GLU A 132 -0.63 5.93 11.13
CA GLU A 132 -1.11 6.99 10.25
C GLU A 132 -0.89 6.66 8.78
N TRP A 133 0.29 6.12 8.45
CA TRP A 133 0.60 5.59 7.13
C TRP A 133 -0.31 4.43 6.75
N ARG A 134 -0.50 3.48 7.67
CA ARG A 134 -1.42 2.37 7.45
C ARG A 134 -2.85 2.85 7.20
N ALA A 135 -3.33 3.82 7.97
CA ALA A 135 -4.65 4.41 7.76
C ALA A 135 -4.79 5.07 6.38
N GLU A 136 -3.73 5.73 5.88
CA GLU A 136 -3.72 6.31 4.53
C GLU A 136 -3.93 5.24 3.46
N LEU A 137 -3.18 4.14 3.53
CA LEU A 137 -3.31 3.03 2.59
C LEU A 137 -4.69 2.34 2.67
N MET A 138 -5.28 2.27 3.87
CA MET A 138 -6.64 1.75 4.04
C MET A 138 -7.68 2.67 3.37
N LEU A 139 -7.55 3.98 3.52
CA LEU A 139 -8.45 4.95 2.88
C LEU A 139 -8.35 4.86 1.35
N GLU A 140 -7.13 4.77 0.81
CA GLU A 140 -6.96 4.60 -0.64
C GLU A 140 -7.54 3.27 -1.12
N LEU A 141 -7.33 2.18 -0.40
CA LEU A 141 -7.88 0.88 -0.79
C LEU A 141 -9.41 0.91 -0.83
N LEU A 142 -10.02 1.61 0.12
CA LEU A 142 -11.47 1.83 0.13
C LEU A 142 -11.92 2.61 -1.10
N ASP A 143 -11.23 3.71 -1.45
CA ASP A 143 -11.55 4.47 -2.67
C ASP A 143 -11.37 3.60 -3.91
N CYS A 144 -10.29 2.81 -4.00
CA CYS A 144 -10.06 1.88 -5.11
C CYS A 144 -11.24 0.91 -5.31
N TYR A 145 -11.79 0.34 -4.23
CA TYR A 145 -12.98 -0.52 -4.33
C TYR A 145 -14.19 0.24 -4.86
N LEU A 146 -14.44 1.46 -4.36
CA LEU A 146 -15.58 2.28 -4.78
C LEU A 146 -15.48 2.71 -6.24
N GLN A 147 -14.30 3.17 -6.68
CA GLN A 147 -14.04 3.57 -8.07
C GLN A 147 -14.18 2.38 -9.05
N ALA A 148 -13.90 1.17 -8.59
CA ALA A 148 -14.08 -0.06 -9.38
C ALA A 148 -15.50 -0.65 -9.29
N GLY A 149 -16.46 0.02 -8.62
CA GLY A 149 -17.82 -0.48 -8.43
C GLY A 149 -17.95 -1.68 -7.49
N LYS A 150 -16.88 -2.03 -6.76
CA LYS A 150 -16.79 -3.18 -5.86
C LYS A 150 -17.35 -2.86 -4.47
N LYS A 151 -18.64 -2.52 -4.42
CA LYS A 151 -19.31 -2.06 -3.20
C LYS A 151 -19.34 -3.12 -2.10
N GLU A 152 -19.49 -4.40 -2.44
CA GLU A 152 -19.51 -5.48 -1.45
C GLU A 152 -18.17 -5.62 -0.73
N GLU A 153 -17.06 -5.54 -1.48
CA GLU A 153 -15.72 -5.56 -0.94
C GLU A 153 -15.42 -4.32 -0.10
N ALA A 154 -15.87 -3.13 -0.55
CA ALA A 154 -15.79 -1.90 0.23
C ALA A 154 -16.50 -2.03 1.59
N THR A 155 -17.73 -2.56 1.60
CA THR A 155 -18.51 -2.81 2.83
C THR A 155 -17.79 -3.77 3.76
N LYS A 156 -17.31 -4.91 3.25
CA LYS A 156 -16.54 -5.89 4.04
C LYS A 156 -15.28 -5.27 4.62
N PHE A 157 -14.58 -4.46 3.84
CA PHE A 157 -13.33 -3.83 4.26
C PHE A 157 -13.55 -2.74 5.33
N CYS A 158 -14.65 -1.98 5.27
CA CYS A 158 -15.02 -0.97 6.27
C CYS A 158 -15.14 -1.54 7.68
N VAL A 159 -15.57 -2.80 7.84
CA VAL A 159 -15.65 -3.49 9.14
C VAL A 159 -14.31 -3.48 9.87
N THR A 160 -13.21 -3.52 9.13
CA THR A 160 -11.85 -3.51 9.69
C THR A 160 -11.24 -2.12 9.68
N ALA A 161 -11.44 -1.35 8.60
CA ALA A 161 -10.81 -0.05 8.41
C ALA A 161 -11.36 1.03 9.34
N ALA A 162 -12.68 1.12 9.49
CA ALA A 162 -13.29 2.19 10.28
C ALA A 162 -12.93 2.09 11.77
N PRO A 163 -12.99 0.92 12.44
CA PRO A 163 -12.54 0.79 13.82
C PRO A 163 -11.06 1.08 14.00
N PHE A 164 -10.21 0.61 13.06
CA PHE A 164 -8.77 0.87 13.11
C PHE A 164 -8.47 2.38 13.06
N ILE A 165 -9.05 3.10 12.08
CA ILE A 165 -8.86 4.54 11.94
C ILE A 165 -9.42 5.29 13.14
N LYS A 166 -10.60 4.90 13.65
CA LYS A 166 -11.19 5.52 14.84
C LYS A 166 -10.27 5.42 16.07
N ALA A 167 -9.70 4.24 16.29
CA ALA A 167 -8.88 3.96 17.47
C ALA A 167 -7.49 4.58 17.39
N ASN A 168 -6.89 4.64 16.19
CA ASN A 168 -5.47 4.98 16.05
C ASN A 168 -5.21 6.33 15.37
N VAL A 169 -6.13 6.79 14.52
CA VAL A 169 -5.97 8.02 13.72
C VAL A 169 -7.30 8.80 13.69
N PRO A 170 -7.83 9.21 14.87
CA PRO A 170 -9.20 9.71 14.99
C PRO A 170 -9.46 10.97 14.16
N HIS A 171 -8.44 11.77 13.86
CA HIS A 171 -8.57 12.95 13.00
C HIS A 171 -8.94 12.59 11.55
N LYS A 172 -8.60 11.38 11.06
CA LYS A 172 -9.03 10.85 9.74
C LYS A 172 -10.38 10.13 9.80
N TYR A 173 -10.92 9.84 10.98
CA TYR A 173 -12.18 9.10 11.11
C TYR A 173 -13.37 9.81 10.45
N ARG A 174 -13.40 11.14 10.50
CA ARG A 174 -14.42 11.95 9.81
C ARG A 174 -14.45 11.68 8.30
N HIS A 175 -13.29 11.46 7.69
CA HIS A 175 -13.20 11.19 6.26
C HIS A 175 -13.82 9.83 5.92
N ILE A 176 -13.40 8.74 6.57
CA ILE A 176 -14.02 7.42 6.32
C ILE A 176 -15.51 7.42 6.67
N TYR A 177 -15.94 8.12 7.73
CA TYR A 177 -17.36 8.27 8.04
C TYR A 177 -18.15 8.95 6.92
N SER A 178 -17.61 10.00 6.31
CA SER A 178 -18.25 10.64 5.15
C SER A 178 -18.43 9.68 3.97
N VAL A 179 -17.45 8.82 3.72
CA VAL A 179 -17.48 7.80 2.66
C VAL A 179 -18.51 6.71 2.99
N MET A 180 -18.55 6.23 4.24
CA MET A 180 -19.52 5.23 4.69
C MET A 180 -20.97 5.69 4.51
N VAL A 181 -21.26 6.95 4.88
CA VAL A 181 -22.59 7.56 4.69
C VAL A 181 -22.92 7.71 3.21
N ARG A 182 -22.03 8.37 2.44
CA ARG A 182 -22.28 8.69 1.02
C ARG A 182 -22.53 7.44 0.18
N HIS A 183 -21.81 6.36 0.45
CA HIS A 183 -21.90 5.15 -0.36
C HIS A 183 -22.77 4.06 0.29
N GLY A 184 -23.33 4.30 1.48
CA GLY A 184 -24.14 3.33 2.21
C GLY A 184 -23.35 2.03 2.44
N LEU A 185 -22.19 2.14 3.07
CA LEU A 185 -21.25 1.02 3.30
C LEU A 185 -21.42 0.35 4.67
N VAL A 186 -22.25 0.92 5.54
CA VAL A 186 -22.47 0.48 6.91
C VAL A 186 -23.96 0.61 7.23
N ASP A 187 -24.46 -0.19 8.16
CA ASP A 187 -25.83 -0.17 8.63
C ASP A 187 -26.25 1.23 9.12
N GLU A 188 -27.49 1.61 8.82
CA GLU A 188 -28.01 2.94 9.13
C GLU A 188 -28.12 3.19 10.64
N LEU A 189 -28.44 2.16 11.44
CA LEU A 189 -28.49 2.28 12.89
C LEU A 189 -27.09 2.58 13.46
N GLN A 190 -26.07 1.90 12.94
CA GLN A 190 -24.69 2.15 13.34
C GLN A 190 -24.24 3.57 12.98
N LEU A 191 -24.61 4.06 11.78
CA LEU A 191 -24.30 5.44 11.38
C LEU A 191 -25.01 6.47 12.28
N GLU A 192 -26.27 6.21 12.66
CA GLU A 192 -27.06 7.03 13.57
C GLU A 192 -26.52 7.07 15.00
N GLU A 193 -25.98 5.95 15.50
CA GLU A 193 -25.29 5.91 16.78
C GLU A 193 -24.00 6.73 16.74
N GLU A 194 -23.17 6.54 15.71
CA GLU A 194 -21.93 7.31 15.53
C GLU A 194 -22.21 8.81 15.39
N LYS A 195 -23.29 9.19 14.70
CA LYS A 195 -23.74 10.56 14.54
C LYS A 195 -23.91 11.30 15.88
N LYS A 196 -24.40 10.59 16.90
CA LYS A 196 -24.67 11.14 18.24
C LYS A 196 -23.39 11.39 19.05
N THR A 197 -22.26 10.77 18.67
CA THR A 197 -21.01 10.90 19.42
C THR A 197 -20.32 12.25 19.23
N SER A 198 -20.62 12.98 18.14
CA SER A 198 -20.01 14.29 17.86
C SER A 198 -20.83 15.14 16.89
N THR A 199 -20.94 16.44 17.16
CA THR A 199 -21.53 17.43 16.25
C THR A 199 -20.86 17.42 14.87
N SER A 200 -19.54 17.21 14.81
CA SER A 200 -18.81 17.14 13.53
C SER A 200 -19.28 15.94 12.68
N LEU A 201 -19.56 14.80 13.30
CA LEU A 201 -20.09 13.63 12.61
C LEU A 201 -21.56 13.84 12.23
N ALA A 202 -22.35 14.51 13.06
CA ALA A 202 -23.72 14.91 12.71
C ALA A 202 -23.78 15.79 11.45
N VAL A 203 -22.97 16.84 11.39
CA VAL A 203 -22.87 17.69 10.19
C VAL A 203 -22.40 16.87 8.99
N THR A 204 -21.41 15.99 9.17
CA THR A 204 -20.88 15.14 8.10
C THR A 204 -21.94 14.17 7.57
N TYR A 205 -22.76 13.57 8.44
CA TYR A 205 -23.86 12.70 8.07
C TYR A 205 -24.87 13.44 7.19
N HIS A 206 -25.41 14.56 7.67
CA HIS A 206 -26.44 15.31 6.94
C HIS A 206 -25.95 15.82 5.57
N ILE A 207 -24.72 16.34 5.50
CA ILE A 207 -24.14 16.80 4.22
C ILE A 207 -24.02 15.64 3.24
N ASN A 208 -23.54 14.47 3.67
CA ASN A 208 -23.31 13.36 2.76
C ASN A 208 -24.61 12.64 2.39
N MET A 209 -25.60 12.58 3.28
CA MET A 209 -26.95 12.13 2.94
C MET A 209 -27.58 13.02 1.86
N LEU A 210 -27.47 14.35 1.96
CA LEU A 210 -27.98 15.22 0.90
C LEU A 210 -27.32 14.94 -0.45
N LYS A 211 -26.01 14.66 -0.46
CA LYS A 211 -25.27 14.34 -1.70
C LYS A 211 -25.69 13.02 -2.35
N THR A 212 -26.31 12.09 -1.63
CA THR A 212 -26.80 10.84 -2.24
C THR A 212 -28.08 11.06 -3.06
N TYR A 213 -28.85 12.12 -2.77
CA TYR A 213 -30.09 12.45 -3.47
C TYR A 213 -29.91 13.41 -4.67
N VAL A 214 -28.70 13.96 -4.88
CA VAL A 214 -28.41 14.96 -5.93
C VAL A 214 -27.55 14.35 -7.05
N VAL A 215 -27.87 13.14 -7.50
CA VAL A 215 -27.20 12.48 -8.64
C VAL A 215 -28.07 12.58 -9.89
#